data_AF-A0A3D1ZCP2-F1
#
_entry.id   AF-A0A3D1ZCP2-F1
#
_cell.length_a   1.000
_cell.length_b   1.000
_cell.length_c   1.000
_cell.angle_alpha   90.00
_cell.angle_beta   90.00
_cell.angle_gamma   90.00
#
_symmetry.space_group_name_H-M   'P 1'
#
loop_
_entity.id
_entity.type
_entity.pdbx_description
1 polymer ?
#
loop_
_entity_poly.entity_id
_entity_poly.type
_entity_poly.pdbx_seq_one_letter_code
_entity_poly.pdbx_strand_id
1 'polypeptide(L)' 'IVGASGSGKSTLLHLVGTLTRPTAGSVFIDGLDTSGLSDGALSGIRSRNVGFVFQDFFLLP' A
#
# COMPACT_ATOMS: atom_id res chain seq x y z
N ILE A 1 2.82 13.08 -3.38
CA ILE A 1 1.43 13.55 -3.63
C ILE A 1 1.12 14.65 -2.62
N VAL A 2 0.62 15.80 -3.08
CA VAL A 2 0.28 16.96 -2.21
C VAL A 2 -1.22 17.22 -2.25
N GLY A 3 -1.78 17.83 -1.20
CA GLY A 3 -3.22 18.16 -1.12
C GLY A 3 -3.69 18.41 0.31
N ALA A 4 -4.84 19.08 0.45
CA ALA A 4 -5.44 19.47 1.73
C ALA A 4 -5.61 18.30 2.70
N SER A 5 -5.64 18.55 4.02
CA SER A 5 -5.93 17.50 5.00
C SER A 5 -7.27 16.82 4.70
N GLY A 6 -7.34 15.51 4.88
CA GLY A 6 -8.54 14.72 4.57
C GLY A 6 -8.77 14.39 3.08
N SER A 7 -7.96 14.87 2.14
CA SER A 7 -8.14 14.60 0.70
C SER A 7 -7.84 13.16 0.24
N GLY A 8 -7.69 12.20 1.16
CA GLY A 8 -7.46 10.78 0.83
C GLY A 8 -6.03 10.38 0.47
N LYS A 9 -5.04 11.27 0.62
CA LYS A 9 -3.63 10.99 0.25
C LYS A 9 -3.05 9.75 0.94
N SER A 10 -3.22 9.65 2.26
CA SER A 10 -2.71 8.51 3.03
C SER A 10 -3.43 7.22 2.65
N THR A 11 -4.75 7.29 2.45
CA THR A 11 -5.55 6.17 1.92
C THR A 11 -5.01 5.69 0.59
N LEU A 12 -4.74 6.60 -0.35
CA LEU A 12 -4.16 6.25 -1.66
C LEU A 12 -2.79 5.58 -1.53
N LEU A 13 -1.90 6.12 -0.69
CA LEU A 13 -0.58 5.52 -0.46
C LEU A 13 -0.69 4.13 0.17
N HIS A 14 -1.64 3.91 1.07
CA HIS A 14 -1.90 2.59 1.64
C HIS A 14 -2.44 1.60 0.59
N LEU A 15 -3.29 2.05 -0.32
CA LEU A 15 -3.81 1.23 -1.42
C LEU A 15 -2.69 0.83 -2.39
N VAL A 16 -1.88 1.78 -2.85
CA VAL A 16 -0.71 1.51 -3.72
C VAL A 16 0.27 0.56 -3.04
N GLY A 17 0.46 0.73 -1.73
CA GLY A 17 1.30 -0.12 -0.92
C GLY A 17 0.72 -1.49 -0.56
N THR A 18 -0.50 -1.81 -0.96
CA THR A 18 -1.25 -3.02 -0.56
C THR A 18 -1.39 -3.20 0.96
N LEU A 19 -1.32 -2.11 1.73
CA LEU A 19 -1.60 -2.07 3.17
C LEU A 19 -3.11 -2.06 3.45
N THR A 20 -3.91 -1.71 2.44
CA THR A 20 -5.37 -1.73 2.49
C THR A 20 -5.87 -2.21 1.13
N ARG A 21 -7.02 -2.89 1.10
CA ARG A 21 -7.67 -3.32 -0.14
C ARG A 21 -8.57 -2.22 -0.69
N PRO A 22 -8.56 -1.99 -2.02
CA PRO A 22 -9.53 -1.09 -2.61
C PRO A 22 -10.94 -1.67 -2.51
N THR A 23 -11.93 -0.82 -2.30
CA THR A 23 -13.35 -1.24 -2.36
C THR A 23 -13.76 -1.60 -3.79
N ALA A 24 -13.17 -0.95 -4.78
CA ALA A 24 -13.35 -1.22 -6.20
C ALA A 24 -12.10 -0.82 -7.00
N GLY A 25 -11.94 -1.40 -8.18
CA GLY A 25 -10.75 -1.22 -9.03
C GLY A 25 -9.62 -2.20 -8.69
N SER A 26 -8.49 -2.04 -9.39
CA SER A 26 -7.35 -2.96 -9.29
C SER A 26 -6.05 -2.17 -9.07
N VAL A 27 -5.11 -2.81 -8.38
CA VAL A 27 -3.74 -2.32 -8.20
C VAL A 27 -2.81 -3.34 -8.85
N PHE A 28 -1.88 -2.85 -9.65
CA PHE A 28 -0.87 -3.66 -10.31
C PHE A 28 0.51 -3.27 -9.81
N ILE A 29 1.30 -4.24 -9.35
CA ILE A 29 2.71 -4.05 -8.99
C ILE A 29 3.53 -4.90 -9.96
N ASP A 30 4.43 -4.26 -10.71
CA ASP A 30 5.23 -4.92 -11.74
C ASP A 30 4.39 -5.74 -12.75
N GLY A 31 3.20 -5.24 -13.07
CA GLY A 31 2.24 -5.89 -13.98
C GLY A 31 1.39 -7.00 -13.37
N LEU A 32 1.59 -7.35 -12.09
CA LEU A 32 0.80 -8.35 -11.36
C LEU A 32 -0.41 -7.70 -10.69
N ASP A 33 -1.63 -8.18 -10.99
CA ASP A 33 -2.85 -7.78 -10.29
C ASP A 33 -2.83 -8.28 -8.84
N THR A 34 -2.95 -7.37 -7.88
CA THR A 34 -2.88 -7.68 -6.45
C THR A 34 -4.25 -7.98 -5.82
N SER A 35 -5.36 -7.75 -6.54
CA SER A 35 -6.73 -7.80 -5.99
C SER A 35 -7.11 -9.18 -5.43
N GLY A 36 -6.72 -10.26 -6.11
CA GLY A 36 -7.01 -11.65 -5.73
C GLY A 36 -5.99 -12.31 -4.82
N LEU A 37 -4.91 -11.63 -4.46
CA LEU A 37 -3.82 -12.24 -3.69
C LEU A 37 -4.19 -12.44 -2.23
N SER A 38 -3.69 -13.53 -1.64
CA SER A 38 -3.80 -13.78 -0.20
C SER A 38 -2.97 -12.76 0.58
N ASP A 39 -3.27 -12.57 1.87
CA ASP A 39 -2.52 -11.62 2.69
C ASP A 39 -1.03 -11.98 2.81
N GLY A 40 -0.71 -13.28 2.86
CA GLY A 40 0.67 -13.76 2.83
C GLY A 40 1.40 -13.43 1.52
N ALA A 41 0.73 -13.56 0.37
CA ALA A 41 1.29 -13.17 -0.92
C ALA A 41 1.51 -11.65 -1.00
N LEU A 42 0.56 -10.85 -0.52
CA LEU A 42 0.70 -9.40 -0.43
C LEU A 42 1.84 -8.99 0.50
N SER A 43 2.02 -9.68 1.62
CA SER A 43 3.15 -9.47 2.53
C SER A 43 4.49 -9.77 1.85
N GLY A 44 4.53 -10.83 1.04
CA GLY A 44 5.69 -11.15 0.19
C GLY A 44 6.03 -10.04 -0.79
N ILE A 45 5.03 -9.46 -1.45
CA ILE A 45 5.22 -8.31 -2.36
C ILE A 45 5.73 -7.10 -1.58
N ARG A 46 5.12 -6.77 -0.43
CA ARG A 46 5.55 -5.63 0.40
C ARG A 46 7.01 -5.78 0.82
N SER A 47 7.42 -6.95 1.29
CA SER A 47 8.80 -7.18 1.76
C SER A 47 9.87 -7.15 0.65
N ARG A 48 9.51 -7.38 -0.61
CA ARG A 48 10.47 -7.48 -1.72
C ARG A 48 10.43 -6.30 -2.69
N ASN A 49 9.27 -5.70 -2.89
CA ASN A 49 9.03 -4.72 -3.96
C ASN A 49 8.68 -3.33 -3.40
N VAL A 50 8.27 -3.19 -2.13
CA VAL A 50 7.74 -1.92 -1.59
C VAL A 50 8.41 -1.51 -0.28
N GLY A 51 9.17 -0.41 -0.31
CA GLY A 51 9.66 0.25 0.89
C GLY A 51 8.70 1.34 1.38
N PHE A 52 8.43 1.39 2.69
CA PHE A 52 7.66 2.47 3.31
C PHE A 52 8.53 3.35 4.21
N VAL A 53 8.37 4.66 4.04
CA VAL A 53 8.85 5.66 4.99
C VAL A 53 7.62 6.43 5.45
N PHE A 54 7.31 6.32 6.73
CA PHE A 54 6.15 6.96 7.34
C PHE A 54 6.54 8.29 7.97
N GLN A 55 5.54 9.14 8.19
CA GLN A 55 5.72 10.42 8.86
C GLN A 55 5.99 10.23 10.37
N ASP A 56 5.37 9.21 10.97
CA ASP A 56 5.68 8.73 12.32
C ASP A 56 6.62 7.51 12.27
N PHE A 57 7.52 7.39 13.24
CA PHE A 57 8.51 6.32 13.28
C PHE A 57 7.89 4.99 13.73
N PHE A 58 7.98 3.96 12.89
CA PHE A 58 7.65 2.57 13.24
C PHE A 58 8.91 1.77 13.58
N LEU A 59 9.67 2.27 14.55
CA LEU A 59 10.86 1.58 15.05
C LEU A 59 10.47 0.61 16.15
N LEU A 60 11.13 -0.56 16.19
CA LEU A 60 11.10 -1.41 17.38
C LEU A 60 11.85 -0.66 18.49
N PRO A 61 11.37 -0.74 19.75
CA PRO A 61 12.08 -0.16 20.89
C PRO A 61 13.46 -0.77 21.07
#